data_AF-A0A962N2U9-F1
#
_entry.id   AF-A0A962N2U9-F1
#
_cell.length_a   1.000
_cell.length_b   1.000
_cell.length_c   1.000
_cell.angle_alpha   90.00
_cell.angle_beta   90.00
_cell.angle_gamma   90.00
#
_symmetry.space_group_name_H-M   'P 1'
#
loop_
_entity.id
_entity.type
_entity.pdbx_description
1 polymer ?
#
loop_
_entity_poly.entity_id
_entity_poly.type
_entity_poly.pdbx_seq_one_letter_code
_entity_poly.pdbx_strand_id
1 'polypeptide(L)'
;YPIESAIAEKLQAMVALGDANSRMKDFYDVWIYSKHVDFSRAALCKAIDATFRNRGTPIPIEEVEALTPGFVDRHRVQWNAFVRKAGASELVDAFDRIIDDLKIFAMPVLRSLAAGERYSQKWRAGQGWVAD
;
A
#
# COMPACT_ATOMS: atom_id res chain seq x y z
N TYR A 1 -0.67 -2.68 18.62
CA TYR A 1 -0.69 -1.65 17.56
C TYR A 1 -1.60 -2.16 16.45
N PRO A 2 -2.65 -1.43 16.04
CA PRO A 2 -3.59 -1.90 15.02
C PRO A 2 -2.91 -2.14 13.66
N ILE A 3 -3.40 -3.11 12.88
CA ILE A 3 -2.84 -3.43 11.56
C ILE A 3 -3.01 -2.25 10.60
N GLU A 4 -4.13 -1.52 10.70
CA GLU A 4 -4.41 -0.32 9.90
C GLU A 4 -3.35 0.76 10.12
N SER A 5 -2.85 0.92 11.34
CA SER A 5 -1.78 1.85 11.64
C SER A 5 -0.45 1.40 11.03
N ALA A 6 -0.18 0.09 10.99
CA ALA A 6 1.01 -0.46 10.35
C ALA A 6 0.96 -0.27 8.83
N ILE A 7 -0.20 -0.46 8.22
CA ILE A 7 -0.44 -0.16 6.80
C ILE A 7 -0.25 1.34 6.55
N ALA A 8 -0.81 2.20 7.40
CA ALA A 8 -0.72 3.65 7.25
C ALA A 8 0.74 4.16 7.26
N GLU A 9 1.60 3.70 8.17
CA GLU A 9 3.02 4.06 8.19
C GLU A 9 3.75 3.58 6.92
N LYS A 10 3.43 2.38 6.42
CA LYS A 10 4.04 1.82 5.22
C LYS A 10 3.62 2.57 3.96
N LEU A 11 2.33 2.89 3.83
CA LEU A 11 1.82 3.72 2.73
C LEU A 11 2.40 5.13 2.80
N GLN A 12 2.52 5.71 4.00
CA GLN A 12 3.17 7.01 4.16
C GLN A 12 4.63 6.97 3.70
N ALA A 13 5.38 5.92 4.04
CA ALA A 13 6.75 5.75 3.54
C ALA A 13 6.81 5.59 2.01
N MET A 14 5.86 4.86 1.40
CA MET A 14 5.76 4.74 -0.06
C MET A 14 5.55 6.10 -0.73
N VAL A 15 4.70 6.95 -0.17
CA VAL A 15 4.46 8.30 -0.69
C VAL A 15 5.66 9.22 -0.45
N ALA A 16 6.21 9.25 0.76
CA ALA A 16 7.25 10.20 1.13
C ALA A 16 8.63 9.90 0.52
N LEU A 17 8.96 8.63 0.31
CA LEU A 17 10.24 8.22 -0.28
C LEU A 17 10.20 8.19 -1.81
N GLY A 18 9.03 7.98 -2.41
CA GLY A 18 8.85 7.92 -3.87
C GLY A 18 9.84 6.97 -4.54
N ASP A 19 10.55 7.47 -5.55
CA ASP A 19 11.53 6.69 -6.30
C ASP A 19 12.75 6.23 -5.47
N ALA A 20 13.09 6.92 -4.37
CA ALA A 20 14.20 6.51 -3.53
C ALA A 20 13.85 5.35 -2.58
N ASN A 21 12.64 4.80 -2.66
CA ASN A 21 12.14 3.84 -1.70
C ASN A 21 12.74 2.43 -1.88
N SER A 22 13.73 2.12 -1.05
CA SER A 22 14.37 0.80 -0.99
C SER A 22 13.71 -0.18 0.00
N ARG A 23 12.62 0.19 0.68
CA ARG A 23 12.00 -0.62 1.74
C ARG A 23 11.06 -1.70 1.16
N MET A 24 11.61 -2.67 0.44
CA MET A 24 10.84 -3.75 -0.21
C MET A 24 9.91 -4.51 0.74
N LYS A 25 10.30 -4.64 2.02
CA LYS A 25 9.48 -5.25 3.06
C LYS A 25 8.14 -4.52 3.27
N ASP A 26 8.09 -3.20 3.10
CA ASP A 26 6.85 -2.45 3.29
C ASP A 26 5.81 -2.82 2.23
N PHE A 27 6.22 -3.01 0.97
CA PHE A 27 5.36 -3.50 -0.11
C PHE A 27 4.86 -4.90 0.18
N TYR A 28 5.78 -5.79 0.57
CA TYR A 28 5.43 -7.17 0.93
C TYR A 28 4.43 -7.23 2.08
N ASP A 29 4.66 -6.49 3.17
CA ASP A 29 3.77 -6.51 4.34
C ASP A 29 2.37 -5.99 4.00
N VAL A 30 2.26 -4.85 3.30
CA VAL A 30 0.96 -4.31 2.90
C VAL A 30 0.24 -5.26 1.95
N TRP A 31 0.97 -5.90 1.02
CA TRP A 31 0.39 -6.87 0.10
C TRP A 31 -0.11 -8.12 0.84
N ILE A 32 0.67 -8.65 1.78
CA ILE A 32 0.22 -9.77 2.63
C ILE A 32 -1.03 -9.38 3.42
N TYR A 33 -1.06 -8.19 4.01
CA TYR A 33 -2.24 -7.72 4.73
C TYR A 33 -3.46 -7.58 3.83
N SER A 34 -3.31 -7.03 2.62
CA SER A 34 -4.43 -6.91 1.67
C SER A 34 -4.94 -8.27 1.18
N LYS A 35 -4.09 -9.31 1.17
CA LYS A 35 -4.50 -10.66 0.78
C LYS A 35 -5.15 -11.48 1.90
N HIS A 36 -4.94 -11.15 3.17
CA HIS A 36 -5.32 -12.05 4.29
C HIS A 36 -6.17 -11.41 5.39
N VAL A 37 -6.38 -10.09 5.36
CA VAL A 37 -7.08 -9.38 6.43
C VAL A 37 -8.22 -8.56 5.85
N ASP A 38 -9.37 -8.62 6.52
CA ASP A 38 -10.51 -7.76 6.23
C ASP A 38 -10.36 -6.42 6.93
N PHE A 39 -10.67 -5.32 6.23
CA PHE A 39 -10.56 -3.97 6.78
C PHE A 39 -11.86 -3.20 6.68
N SER A 40 -12.19 -2.47 7.74
CA SER A 40 -13.13 -1.36 7.61
C SER A 40 -12.44 -0.22 6.86
N ARG A 41 -13.07 0.30 5.80
CA ARG A 41 -12.54 1.48 5.10
C ARG A 41 -12.41 2.66 6.06
N ALA A 42 -13.33 2.81 7.02
CA ALA A 42 -13.28 3.89 8.00
C ALA A 42 -12.10 3.81 8.97
N ALA A 43 -11.79 2.61 9.46
CA ALA A 43 -10.62 2.40 10.33
C ALA A 43 -9.31 2.69 9.59
N LEU A 44 -9.19 2.18 8.35
CA LEU A 44 -8.02 2.40 7.52
C LEU A 44 -7.85 3.89 7.15
N CYS A 45 -8.93 4.55 6.73
CA CYS A 45 -8.92 5.98 6.42
C CYS A 45 -8.45 6.82 7.62
N LYS A 46 -8.98 6.54 8.81
CA LYS A 46 -8.60 7.25 10.05
C LYS A 46 -7.12 7.06 10.38
N ALA A 47 -6.60 5.83 10.20
CA ALA A 47 -5.19 5.55 10.45
C ALA A 47 -4.27 6.29 9.46
N ILE A 48 -4.61 6.26 8.17
CA ILE A 48 -3.86 6.95 7.11
C ILE A 48 -3.85 8.46 7.36
N ASP A 49 -5.01 9.08 7.58
CA ASP A 49 -5.10 10.53 7.85
C ASP A 49 -4.25 10.95 9.05
N ALA A 50 -4.38 10.22 10.17
CA ALA A 50 -3.61 10.51 11.37
C ALA A 50 -2.08 10.39 11.12
N THR A 51 -1.64 9.31 10.47
CA THR A 51 -0.21 9.09 10.19
C THR A 51 0.34 10.13 9.22
N PHE A 52 -0.33 10.38 8.10
CA PHE A 52 0.13 11.36 7.11
C PHE A 52 0.24 12.76 7.70
N ARG A 53 -0.79 13.18 8.46
CA ARG A 53 -0.78 14.47 9.18
C ARG A 53 0.35 14.56 10.19
N ASN A 54 0.56 13.52 11.00
CA ASN A 54 1.65 13.50 12.01
C ASN A 54 3.04 13.51 11.37
N ARG A 55 3.19 12.97 10.16
CA ARG A 55 4.45 12.92 9.40
C ARG A 55 4.63 14.13 8.47
N GLY A 56 3.68 15.06 8.42
CA GLY A 56 3.72 16.20 7.51
C GLY A 56 3.73 15.81 6.03
N THR A 57 3.18 14.64 5.70
CA THR A 57 3.12 14.13 4.32
C THR A 57 1.73 14.41 3.75
N PRO A 58 1.60 15.17 2.65
CA PRO A 58 0.31 15.35 1.99
C PRO A 58 -0.27 14.02 1.49
N ILE A 59 -1.58 13.84 1.60
CA ILE A 59 -2.26 12.68 1.00
C ILE A 59 -2.32 12.91 -0.51
N PRO A 60 -1.79 11.98 -1.33
CA PRO A 60 -1.74 12.15 -2.78
C PRO A 60 -3.14 11.97 -3.41
N ILE A 61 -3.48 12.86 -4.34
CA ILE A 61 -4.64 12.71 -5.24
C ILE A 61 -4.23 11.94 -6.51
N GLU A 62 -3.05 12.30 -7.02
CA GLU A 62 -2.42 11.69 -8.18
C GLU A 62 -1.83 10.32 -7.85
N GLU A 63 -1.32 9.65 -8.88
CA GLU A 63 -0.62 8.38 -8.73
C GLU A 63 0.61 8.50 -7.82
N VAL A 64 0.83 7.48 -6.98
CA VAL A 64 1.99 7.38 -6.09
C VAL A 64 3.15 6.79 -6.87
N GLU A 65 4.30 7.48 -6.95
CA GLU A 65 5.49 7.04 -7.71
C GLU A 65 5.88 5.59 -7.40
N ALA A 66 5.88 5.23 -6.11
CA ALA A 66 6.20 3.87 -5.63
C ALA A 66 5.21 2.78 -6.09
N LEU A 67 4.09 3.15 -6.71
CA LEU A 67 3.06 2.25 -7.24
C LEU A 67 2.96 2.32 -8.77
N THR A 68 4.02 2.77 -9.46
CA THR A 68 4.07 2.90 -10.92
C THR A 68 4.85 1.76 -11.58
N PRO A 69 4.61 1.47 -12.89
CA PRO A 69 5.45 0.56 -13.65
C PRO A 69 6.93 0.98 -13.69
N GLY A 70 7.20 2.29 -13.79
CA GLY A 70 8.57 2.81 -13.79
C GLY A 70 9.32 2.48 -12.49
N PHE A 71 8.64 2.56 -11.35
CA PHE A 71 9.22 2.15 -10.07
C PHE A 71 9.53 0.65 -10.05
N VAL A 72 8.63 -0.19 -10.55
CA VAL A 72 8.84 -1.65 -10.66
C VAL A 72 10.10 -1.96 -11.45
N ASP A 73 10.27 -1.36 -12.63
CA ASP A 73 11.42 -1.62 -13.48
C ASP A 73 12.75 -1.25 -12.82
N ARG A 74 12.78 -0.13 -12.10
CA ARG A 74 13.97 0.32 -11.36
C ARG A 74 14.26 -0.52 -10.12
N HIS A 75 13.23 -1.09 -9.48
CA HIS A 75 13.36 -1.75 -8.17
C HIS A 75 13.23 -3.29 -8.22
N ARG A 76 13.00 -3.90 -9.39
CA ARG A 76 12.85 -5.36 -9.57
C ARG A 76 13.99 -6.17 -8.96
N VAL A 77 15.24 -5.71 -9.11
CA VAL A 77 16.42 -6.39 -8.55
C VAL A 77 16.37 -6.40 -7.03
N GLN A 78 16.00 -5.28 -6.40
CA GLN A 78 15.91 -5.19 -4.94
C GLN A 78 14.75 -6.02 -4.41
N TRP A 79 13.60 -6.01 -5.10
CA TRP A 79 12.47 -6.89 -4.79
C TRP A 79 12.89 -8.36 -4.80
N ASN A 80 13.51 -8.80 -5.91
CA ASN A 80 13.94 -10.17 -6.10
C ASN A 80 14.98 -10.62 -5.06
N ALA A 81 15.90 -9.72 -4.67
CA ALA A 81 16.85 -9.98 -3.60
C ALA A 81 16.15 -10.11 -2.23
N PHE A 82 15.18 -9.22 -1.95
CA PHE A 82 14.41 -9.23 -0.72
C PHE A 82 13.61 -10.53 -0.56
N VAL A 83 12.82 -10.94 -1.56
CA VAL A 83 11.93 -12.11 -1.43
C VAL A 83 12.71 -13.42 -1.29
N ARG A 84 13.86 -13.54 -1.96
CA ARG A 84 14.78 -14.68 -1.76
C ARG A 84 15.27 -14.74 -0.32
N LYS A 85 15.70 -13.61 0.24
CA LYS A 85 16.16 -13.53 1.63
C LYS A 85 15.03 -13.76 2.64
N ALA A 86 13.80 -13.37 2.31
CA ALA A 86 12.62 -13.54 3.13
C ALA A 86 12.04 -14.98 3.08
N GLY A 87 12.57 -15.86 2.23
CA GLY A 87 12.06 -17.22 2.04
C GLY A 87 10.84 -17.32 1.14
N ALA A 88 10.44 -16.24 0.46
CA ALA A 88 9.30 -16.16 -0.45
C ALA A 88 9.75 -16.21 -1.92
N SER A 89 10.56 -17.22 -2.26
CA SER A 89 11.19 -17.32 -3.60
C SER A 89 10.19 -17.48 -4.74
N GLU A 90 8.97 -17.91 -4.44
CA GLU A 90 7.83 -17.97 -5.37
C GLU A 90 7.37 -16.59 -5.86
N LEU A 91 7.77 -15.50 -5.17
CA LEU A 91 7.45 -14.12 -5.56
C LEU A 91 8.57 -13.44 -6.34
N VAL A 92 9.62 -14.17 -6.71
CA VAL A 92 10.62 -13.66 -7.66
C VAL A 92 9.92 -13.30 -8.97
N ASP A 93 10.28 -12.13 -9.52
CA ASP A 93 9.71 -11.54 -10.73
C ASP A 93 8.21 -11.21 -10.66
N ALA A 94 7.60 -11.24 -9.48
CA ALA A 94 6.19 -10.92 -9.27
C ALA A 94 5.92 -9.45 -8.86
N PHE A 95 6.93 -8.57 -8.93
CA PHE A 95 6.81 -7.24 -8.32
C PHE A 95 5.76 -6.36 -8.98
N ASP A 96 5.65 -6.43 -10.31
CA ASP A 96 4.61 -5.79 -11.12
C ASP A 96 3.21 -6.14 -10.61
N ARG A 97 2.90 -7.44 -10.48
CA ARG A 97 1.61 -7.92 -9.99
C ARG A 97 1.32 -7.42 -8.57
N ILE A 98 2.34 -7.40 -7.72
CA ILE A 98 2.22 -6.93 -6.34
C ILE A 98 1.92 -5.44 -6.28
N ILE A 99 2.60 -4.64 -7.11
CA ILE A 99 2.31 -3.21 -7.22
C ILE A 99 0.89 -2.97 -7.75
N ASP A 100 0.43 -3.73 -8.75
CA ASP A 100 -0.94 -3.64 -9.26
C ASP A 100 -1.98 -3.94 -8.18
N ASP A 101 -1.78 -5.04 -7.43
CA ASP A 101 -2.63 -5.40 -6.28
C ASP A 101 -2.66 -4.29 -5.22
N LEU A 102 -1.49 -3.74 -4.88
CA LEU A 102 -1.36 -2.65 -3.91
C LEU A 102 -2.05 -1.38 -4.40
N LYS A 103 -1.98 -1.08 -5.70
CA LYS A 103 -2.65 0.07 -6.31
C LYS A 103 -4.17 -0.06 -6.22
N ILE A 104 -4.73 -1.25 -6.50
CA ILE A 104 -6.16 -1.55 -6.33
C ILE A 104 -6.60 -1.38 -4.88
N PHE A 105 -5.76 -1.83 -3.93
CA PHE A 105 -6.04 -1.70 -2.51
C PHE A 105 -5.97 -0.24 -2.02
N ALA A 106 -4.86 0.46 -2.27
CA ALA A 106 -4.52 1.72 -1.62
C ALA A 106 -5.10 2.95 -2.31
N MET A 107 -5.07 3.03 -3.64
CA MET A 107 -5.43 4.27 -4.35
C MET A 107 -6.88 4.72 -4.14
N PRO A 108 -7.90 3.83 -4.10
CA PRO A 108 -9.27 4.27 -3.80
C PRO A 108 -9.38 4.94 -2.43
N VAL A 109 -8.64 4.45 -1.43
CA VAL A 109 -8.63 5.00 -0.07
C VAL A 109 -7.97 6.38 -0.05
N LEU A 110 -6.76 6.49 -0.62
CA LEU A 110 -6.00 7.74 -0.69
C LEU A 110 -6.78 8.84 -1.42
N ARG A 111 -7.37 8.52 -2.57
CA ARG A 111 -8.18 9.47 -3.35
C ARG A 111 -9.41 9.95 -2.59
N SER A 112 -10.16 9.03 -1.97
CA SER A 112 -11.35 9.42 -1.21
C SER A 112 -11.02 10.29 0.01
N LEU A 113 -9.87 10.04 0.65
CA LEU A 113 -9.39 10.88 1.74
C LEU A 113 -9.02 12.27 1.24
N ALA A 114 -8.25 12.36 0.15
CA ALA A 114 -7.82 13.63 -0.40
C ALA A 114 -8.99 14.46 -0.97
N ALA A 115 -10.03 13.81 -1.50
CA ALA A 115 -11.24 14.45 -2.00
C ALA A 115 -12.30 14.76 -0.91
N GLY A 116 -12.11 14.30 0.33
CA GLY A 116 -13.09 14.45 1.40
C GLY A 116 -14.39 13.68 1.17
N GLU A 117 -14.35 12.61 0.40
CA GLU A 117 -15.52 11.81 0.03
C GLU A 117 -15.99 10.93 1.19
N ARG A 118 -17.31 10.69 1.25
CA ARG A 118 -17.87 9.69 2.16
C ARG A 118 -17.58 8.28 1.64
N TYR A 119 -17.25 7.37 2.55
CA TYR A 119 -16.96 5.97 2.23
C TYR A 119 -17.70 5.02 3.18
N SER A 120 -18.31 3.98 2.62
CA SER A 120 -19.03 2.93 3.34
C SER A 120 -18.73 1.56 2.73
N GLN A 121 -17.44 1.28 2.54
CA GLN A 121 -16.97 0.01 2.01
C GLN A 121 -16.17 -0.76 3.06
N LYS A 122 -16.03 -2.06 2.82
CA LYS A 122 -15.08 -2.93 3.50
C LYS A 122 -14.15 -3.56 2.49
N TRP A 123 -12.89 -3.70 2.86
CA TRP A 123 -11.98 -4.57 2.12
C TRP A 123 -12.21 -6.00 2.59
N ARG A 124 -12.47 -6.90 1.65
CA ARG A 124 -12.53 -8.33 1.90
C ARG A 124 -11.32 -8.99 1.27
N ALA A 125 -10.55 -9.70 2.09
CA ALA A 125 -9.39 -10.45 1.63
C ALA A 125 -9.77 -11.36 0.45
N GLY A 126 -9.06 -11.24 -0.67
CA GLY A 126 -9.32 -12.00 -1.89
C GLY A 126 -10.49 -11.53 -2.77
N GLN A 127 -11.31 -10.56 -2.33
CA GLN A 127 -12.42 -10.00 -3.14
C GLN A 127 -12.22 -8.51 -3.46
N GLY A 128 -11.54 -7.76 -2.60
CA GLY A 128 -11.30 -6.33 -2.76
C GLY A 128 -12.32 -5.45 -2.02
N TRP A 129 -12.51 -4.21 -2.49
CA TRP A 129 -13.46 -3.27 -1.90
C TRP A 129 -14.90 -3.63 -2.27
N VAL A 130 -15.71 -3.95 -1.26
CA VAL A 130 -17.15 -4.24 -1.39
C VAL A 130 -17.96 -3.22 -0.60
N ALA A 131 -19.22 -3.00 -1.01
CA ALA A 131 -20.15 -2.21 -0.20
C ALA A 131 -20.32 -2.86 1.19
N ASP A 132 -20.43 -2.02 2.22
CA ASP A 132 -20.71 -2.47 3.60
C ASP A 132 -22.14 -2.99 3.76
#